data_AF-A0A382R1J2-F1
#
_entry.id   AF-A0A382R1J2-F1
#
_cell.length_a   1.000
_cell.length_b   1.000
_cell.length_c   1.000
_cell.angle_alpha   90.00
_cell.angle_beta   90.00
_cell.angle_gamma   90.00
#
_symmetry.space_group_name_H-M   'P 1'
#
loop_
_entity.id
_entity.type
_entity.pdbx_description
1 polymer ?
#
loop_
_entity_poly.entity_id
_entity_poly.type
_entity_poly.pdbx_seq_one_letter_code
_entity_poly.pdbx_strand_id
1 'polypeptide(L)' 'MLLCTSLIGGDIKVDVEKTIRNQFGNDAIFSFQKLNLSSSVRTSIEKKVRQRFFKDFIYVWSIMDGDSVQA' A
#
# COMPACT_ATOMS: atom_id res chain seq x y z
N MET A 1 -28.24 0.35 13.89
CA MET A 1 -26.77 0.40 14.07
C MET A 1 -26.19 1.10 12.85
N LEU A 2 -26.01 2.42 12.96
CA LEU A 2 -25.43 3.25 11.89
C LEU A 2 -23.93 3.01 11.89
N LEU A 3 -23.42 2.32 10.87
CA LEU A 3 -21.99 2.27 10.57
C LEU A 3 -21.57 3.69 10.21
N CYS A 4 -20.82 4.34 11.09
CA CYS A 4 -20.27 5.67 10.89
C CYS A 4 -19.41 5.68 9.62
N THR A 5 -19.97 6.12 8.50
CA THR A 5 -19.26 6.41 7.26
C THR A 5 -18.52 7.75 7.36
N SER A 6 -17.78 7.97 8.45
CA SER A 6 -16.82 9.09 8.51
C SER A 6 -15.49 8.64 7.89
N LEU A 7 -15.54 8.21 6.63
CA LEU A 7 -14.41 8.35 5.72
C LEU A 7 -14.38 9.83 5.31
N ILE A 8 -13.92 10.68 6.23
CA ILE A 8 -13.36 11.97 5.84
C ILE A 8 -12.18 11.57 4.95
N GLY A 9 -12.31 11.78 3.64
CA GLY A 9 -11.43 11.26 2.61
C GLY A 9 -10.01 11.80 2.69
N GLY A 10 -9.23 11.34 3.67
CA GLY A 10 -7.80 11.17 3.52
C GLY A 10 -7.60 10.00 2.57
N ASP A 11 -7.11 10.26 1.37
CA ASP A 11 -6.74 9.22 0.42
C ASP A 11 -5.75 8.28 1.14
N ILE A 12 -5.98 6.96 1.11
CA ILE A 12 -5.10 5.94 1.72
C ILE A 12 -3.63 6.23 1.37
N LYS A 13 -3.41 6.77 0.17
CA LYS A 13 -2.11 7.23 -0.27
C LYS A 13 -1.49 8.30 0.64
N VAL A 14 -2.22 9.38 0.94
CA VAL A 14 -1.73 10.48 1.78
C VAL A 14 -1.37 9.98 3.18
N ASP A 15 -2.20 9.13 3.76
CA ASP A 15 -1.97 8.60 5.12
C ASP A 15 -0.74 7.68 5.17
N VAL A 16 -0.56 6.82 4.16
CA VAL A 16 0.61 5.95 4.06
C VAL A 16 1.88 6.77 3.81
N GLU A 17 1.85 7.74 2.89
CA GLU A 17 3.01 8.58 2.59
C GLU A 17 3.42 9.43 3.80
N LYS A 18 2.45 9.95 4.57
CA LYS A 18 2.73 10.63 5.83
C LYS A 18 3.38 9.68 6.84
N THR A 19 2.87 8.45 6.96
CA THR A 19 3.44 7.43 7.84
C THR A 19 4.87 7.09 7.46
N ILE A 20 5.15 6.93 6.16
CA ILE A 20 6.50 6.68 5.64
C ILE A 20 7.43 7.84 6.01
N ARG A 21 7.05 9.10 5.76
CA ARG A 21 7.88 10.26 6.10
C ARG A 21 8.10 10.41 7.60
N ASN A 22 7.10 10.11 8.42
CA ASN A 22 7.24 10.14 9.87
C ASN A 22 8.24 9.08 10.37
N GLN A 23 8.34 7.94 9.68
CA GLN A 23 9.21 6.83 10.07
C GLN A 23 10.64 6.98 9.52
N PHE A 24 10.79 7.38 8.26
CA PHE A 24 12.06 7.41 7.53
C PHE A 24 12.63 8.82 7.35
N GLY A 25 11.95 9.84 7.85
CA GLY A 25 12.31 11.24 7.69
C GLY A 25 11.63 11.90 6.48
N ASN A 26 11.59 13.24 6.50
CA ASN A 26 10.92 14.01 5.45
C ASN A 26 11.56 13.83 4.06
N ASP A 27 12.84 13.50 4.02
CA ASP A 27 13.61 13.29 2.78
C ASP A 27 13.51 11.85 2.25
N ALA A 28 12.69 11.00 2.86
CA ALA A 28 12.46 9.64 2.41
C ALA A 28 12.03 9.61 0.94
N ILE A 29 12.74 8.82 0.14
CA ILE A 29 12.43 8.59 -1.26
C ILE A 29 11.62 7.31 -1.36
N PHE A 30 10.44 7.40 -1.95
CA PHE A 30 9.58 6.24 -2.16
C PHE A 30 8.79 6.37 -3.46
N SER A 31 8.42 5.23 -4.02
CA SER A 31 7.53 5.14 -5.18
C SER A 31 6.19 4.53 -4.77
N PHE A 32 5.14 4.91 -5.48
CA PHE A 32 3.79 4.38 -5.31
C PHE A 32 3.32 3.74 -6.62
N GLN A 33 2.77 2.53 -6.51
CA GLN A 33 2.15 1.84 -7.63
C GLN A 33 0.83 1.21 -7.22
N LYS A 34 -0.19 1.38 -8.08
CA LYS A 34 -1.40 0.56 -8.05
C LYS A 34 -1.19 -0.67 -8.93
N LEU A 35 -1.21 -1.86 -8.33
CA LEU A 35 -1.02 -3.12 -9.02
C LEU A 35 -2.35 -3.86 -9.11
N ASN A 36 -2.84 -4.07 -10.34
CA ASN A 36 -4.03 -4.88 -10.58
C ASN A 36 -3.66 -6.37 -10.49
N LEU A 37 -4.45 -7.13 -9.74
CA LEU A 37 -4.29 -8.56 -9.57
C LEU A 37 -5.13 -9.30 -10.60
N SER A 38 -4.50 -10.19 -11.38
CA SER A 38 -5.25 -11.10 -12.23
C SER A 38 -6.11 -12.04 -11.38
N SER A 39 -7.22 -12.52 -11.96
CA SER A 39 -8.13 -13.45 -11.29
C SER A 39 -7.44 -14.74 -10.84
N SER A 40 -6.46 -15.24 -11.61
CA SER A 40 -5.69 -16.44 -11.29
C SER A 40 -4.79 -16.24 -10.07
N VAL A 41 -4.06 -15.12 -10.00
CA VAL A 41 -3.19 -14.78 -8.86
C VAL A 41 -4.04 -14.55 -7.61
N ARG A 42 -5.10 -13.74 -7.73
CA ARG A 42 -6.02 -13.45 -6.63
C ARG A 42 -6.59 -14.73 -6.04
N THR A 43 -7.19 -15.59 -6.87
CA THR A 43 -7.81 -16.86 -6.43
C THR A 43 -6.80 -17.78 -5.74
N SER A 44 -5.56 -17.83 -6.24
CA SER A 44 -4.50 -18.65 -5.65
C SER A 44 -4.14 -18.19 -4.25
N ILE A 45 -4.02 -16.87 -4.05
CA ILE A 45 -3.74 -16.28 -2.74
C ILE A 45 -4.93 -16.49 -1.80
N GLU A 46 -6.16 -16.18 -2.24
CA GLU A 46 -7.36 -16.30 -1.41
C GLU A 46 -7.57 -17.72 -0.88
N LYS A 47 -7.32 -18.73 -1.71
CA LYS A 47 -7.35 -20.15 -1.29
C LYS A 47 -6.27 -20.46 -0.26
N LYS A 48 -5.06 -19.93 -0.45
CA LYS A 48 -3.93 -20.15 0.47
C LYS A 48 -4.17 -19.52 1.84
N VAL A 49 -4.61 -18.27 1.88
CA VAL A 49 -4.80 -17.52 3.14
C VAL A 49 -6.22 -17.64 3.72
N ARG A 50 -7.13 -18.28 3.00
CA ARG A 50 -8.56 -18.46 3.35
C ARG A 50 -9.31 -17.14 3.58
N GLN A 51 -8.89 -16.07 2.91
CA GLN A 51 -9.48 -14.74 2.99
C GLN A 51 -9.63 -14.16 1.58
N ARG A 52 -10.77 -13.50 1.32
CA ARG A 52 -11.04 -12.84 0.03
C ARG A 52 -10.45 -11.44 0.00
N PHE A 53 -9.97 -11.02 -1.18
CA PHE A 53 -9.64 -9.62 -1.41
C PHE A 53 -10.92 -8.80 -1.59
N PHE A 54 -10.93 -7.59 -1.03
CA PHE A 54 -12.03 -6.65 -1.24
C PHE A 54 -11.99 -5.99 -2.63
N LYS A 55 -10.79 -5.83 -3.19
CA LYS A 55 -10.54 -5.24 -4.51
C LYS A 55 -9.69 -6.17 -5.37
N ASP A 56 -9.73 -5.96 -6.68
CA ASP A 56 -8.90 -6.61 -7.68
C ASP A 56 -7.56 -5.89 -7.90
N PHE A 57 -7.16 -5.02 -6.97
CA PHE A 57 -5.88 -4.34 -6.99
C PHE A 57 -5.34 -4.17 -5.57
N ILE A 58 -4.05 -3.91 -5.50
CA ILE A 58 -3.34 -3.55 -4.28
C ILE A 58 -2.54 -2.27 -4.52
N TYR A 59 -2.27 -1.56 -3.45
CA TYR A 59 -1.34 -0.45 -3.43
C TYR A 59 0.01 -0.92 -2.90
N VAL A 60 1.08 -0.55 -3.59
CA VAL A 60 2.45 -0.93 -3.25
C VAL A 60 3.26 0.35 -3.11
N TRP A 61 3.92 0.50 -1.97
CA TRP A 61 4.96 1.50 -1.76
C TRP A 61 6.32 0.81 -1.71
N SER A 62 7.29 1.34 -2.44
CA SER A 62 8.69 0.90 -2.35
C SER A 62 9.50 2.05 -1.82
N ILE A 63 10.14 1.84 -0.67
CA ILE A 63 10.98 2.85 -0.01
C ILE A 63 12.41 2.56 -0.45
N MET A 64 13.09 3.58 -0.95
CA MET A 64 14.49 3.51 -1.35
C MET A 64 15.31 4.13 -0.23
N ASP A 65 16.10 3.32 0.45
CA ASP A 65 17.16 3.83 1.31
C ASP A 65 18.35 4.20 0.42
N GLY A 66 18.97 5.33 0.70
CA GLY A 66 20.07 5.90 -0.08
C GLY A 66 21.37 5.14 0.15
N ASP A 67 21.37 3.82 -0.01
CA ASP A 67 22.59 3.01 -0.08
C ASP A 67 23.36 3.42 -1.35
N SER A 68 24.03 4.57 -1.31
CA SER A 68 25.12 4.85 -2.22
C SER A 68 26.22 3.86 -1.86
N VAL A 69 26.29 2.75 -2.58
CA VAL A 69 27.53 2.00 -2.67
C VAL A 69 28.51 2.95 -3.35
N GLN A 70 29.35 3.63 -2.56
CA GLN A 70 30.54 4.28 -3.09
C GLN A 70 31.40 3.17 -3.70
N ALA A 71 31.47 3.17 -5.04
CA ALA A 71 32.37 2.33 -5.81
C ALA A 71 33.82 2.77 -5.63
#